data_AF-A0A6A1W4T4-F1
#
_entry.id   AF-A0A6A1W4T4-F1
#
_cell.length_a   1.000
_cell.length_b   1.000
_cell.length_c   1.000
_cell.angle_alpha   90.00
_cell.angle_beta   90.00
_cell.angle_gamma   90.00
#
_symmetry.space_group_name_H-M   'P 1'
#
loop_
_entity.id
_entity.type
_entity.pdbx_description
1 polymer ?
#
loop_
_entity_poly.entity_id
_entity_poly.type
_entity_poly.pdbx_seq_one_letter_code
_entity_poly.pdbx_strand_id
1 'polypeptide(L)'
;MARSLAEGISQLASLAKEQGKNNVAFLCLFMLGKLEEYMQMLLESNRIPEAALMARSYLPSKVSEIVAIWRKDLHKVSPKAAESLADLEEYRNLFEDLQVALSIESRVAEMRGVYTPAQEYANHDDRSHHTLAEAFRTIQVDDEEPLENGDAHHEYNEEQNAEEHNGEEGSQEEAVVVDARDQS
;
A
#
# COMPACT_ATOMS: atom_id res chain seq x y z
N MET A 1 -3.79 -25.33 -23.13
CA MET A 1 -3.13 -24.31 -23.96
C MET A 1 -2.49 -23.18 -23.17
N ALA A 2 -3.05 -22.68 -22.05
CA ALA A 2 -2.40 -21.62 -21.26
C ALA A 2 -1.02 -22.02 -20.69
N ARG A 3 -0.89 -23.26 -20.17
CA ARG A 3 0.38 -23.79 -19.63
C ARG A 3 1.51 -23.83 -20.67
N SER A 4 1.21 -24.21 -21.91
CA SER A 4 2.22 -24.28 -22.98
C SER A 4 2.72 -22.89 -23.44
N LEU A 5 1.90 -21.84 -23.30
CA LEU A 5 2.34 -20.47 -23.59
C LEU A 5 3.29 -19.96 -22.50
N ALA A 6 2.94 -20.18 -21.22
CA ALA A 6 3.79 -19.80 -20.09
C ALA A 6 5.16 -20.50 -20.16
N GLU A 7 5.20 -21.79 -20.50
CA GLU A 7 6.44 -22.53 -20.74
C GLU A 7 7.27 -21.92 -21.88
N GLY A 8 6.63 -21.57 -23.00
CA GLY A 8 7.29 -20.92 -24.13
C GLY A 8 7.88 -19.55 -23.77
N ILE A 9 7.15 -18.71 -23.03
CA ILE A 9 7.65 -17.42 -22.55
C ILE A 9 8.79 -17.63 -21.56
N SER A 10 8.74 -18.66 -20.71
CA SER A 10 9.82 -18.96 -19.77
C SER A 10 11.10 -19.38 -20.49
N GLN A 11 10.99 -20.21 -21.54
CA GLN A 11 12.15 -20.57 -22.36
C GLN A 11 12.72 -19.35 -23.09
N LEU A 12 11.85 -18.49 -23.62
CA LEU A 12 12.26 -17.25 -24.28
C LEU A 12 12.98 -16.31 -23.30
N ALA A 13 12.52 -16.21 -22.05
CA ALA A 13 13.18 -15.41 -21.02
C ALA A 13 14.63 -15.87 -20.79
N SER A 14 14.84 -17.19 -20.62
CA SER A 14 16.18 -17.77 -20.42
C SER A 14 17.09 -17.52 -21.62
N LEU A 15 16.63 -17.80 -22.83
CA LEU A 15 17.41 -17.57 -24.06
C LEU A 15 17.74 -16.09 -24.26
N ALA A 16 16.80 -15.19 -23.97
CA ALA A 16 17.03 -13.76 -24.06
C ALA A 16 18.07 -13.30 -23.03
N LYS A 17 18.03 -13.83 -21.80
CA LYS A 17 19.05 -13.53 -20.76
C LYS A 17 20.44 -14.01 -21.19
N GLU A 18 20.56 -15.23 -21.70
CA GLU A 18 21.82 -15.80 -22.20
C GLU A 18 22.42 -14.99 -23.37
N GLN A 19 21.56 -14.46 -24.25
CA GLN A 19 21.98 -13.63 -25.38
C GLN A 19 22.18 -12.15 -25.01
N GLY A 20 22.05 -11.78 -23.73
CA GLY A 20 22.16 -10.39 -23.27
C GLY A 20 21.04 -9.46 -23.77
N LYS A 21 19.91 -10.02 -24.23
CA LYS A 21 18.71 -9.29 -24.68
C LYS A 21 17.81 -8.96 -23.49
N ASN A 22 18.34 -8.16 -22.56
CA ASN A 22 17.70 -7.92 -21.26
C ASN A 22 16.27 -7.39 -21.37
N ASN A 23 15.95 -6.49 -22.31
CA ASN A 23 14.59 -5.97 -22.50
C ASN A 23 13.55 -7.06 -22.79
N VAL A 24 13.93 -8.07 -23.59
CA VAL A 24 13.04 -9.19 -23.91
C VAL A 24 12.89 -10.09 -22.69
N ALA A 25 13.98 -10.39 -21.99
CA ALA A 25 13.94 -11.17 -20.76
C ALA A 25 13.08 -10.48 -19.68
N PHE A 26 13.23 -9.16 -19.52
CA PHE A 26 12.44 -8.33 -18.60
C PHE A 26 10.94 -8.47 -18.87
N LEU A 27 10.51 -8.27 -20.13
CA LEU A 27 9.11 -8.39 -20.48
C LEU A 27 8.58 -9.82 -20.27
N CYS A 28 9.37 -10.85 -20.60
CA CYS A 28 8.97 -12.24 -20.40
C CYS A 28 8.76 -12.56 -18.91
N LEU A 29 9.71 -12.16 -18.05
CA LEU A 29 9.61 -12.36 -16.60
C LEU A 29 8.41 -11.61 -16.01
N PHE A 30 8.16 -10.38 -16.48
CA PHE A 30 7.01 -9.58 -16.05
C PHE A 30 5.68 -10.24 -16.43
N MET A 31 5.53 -10.72 -17.66
CA MET A 31 4.32 -11.44 -18.10
C MET A 31 4.08 -12.74 -17.34
N LEU A 32 5.15 -13.40 -16.90
CA LEU A 32 5.07 -14.61 -16.06
C LEU A 32 4.83 -14.30 -14.57
N GLY A 33 4.78 -13.02 -14.18
CA GLY A 33 4.69 -12.63 -12.77
C GLY A 33 5.90 -13.05 -11.92
N LYS A 34 7.04 -13.36 -12.54
CA LYS A 34 8.31 -13.72 -11.89
C LYS A 34 9.07 -12.46 -11.48
N LEU A 35 8.47 -11.70 -10.58
CA LEU A 35 8.87 -10.34 -10.25
C LEU A 35 10.20 -10.27 -9.51
N GLU A 36 10.52 -11.29 -8.70
CA GLU A 36 11.76 -11.41 -7.95
C GLU A 36 12.94 -11.64 -8.91
N GLU A 37 12.78 -12.50 -9.92
CA GLU A 37 13.78 -12.71 -10.98
C GLU A 37 13.98 -11.43 -11.82
N TYR A 38 12.89 -10.73 -12.14
CA TYR A 38 12.92 -9.45 -12.83
C TYR A 38 13.70 -8.39 -12.05
N MET A 39 13.40 -8.25 -10.75
CA MET A 39 14.06 -7.33 -9.83
C MET A 39 15.55 -7.64 -9.72
N GLN A 40 15.91 -8.92 -9.52
CA GLN A 40 17.30 -9.35 -9.43
C GLN A 40 18.09 -9.00 -10.70
N MET A 41 17.48 -9.16 -11.88
CA MET A 41 18.13 -8.83 -13.14
C MET A 41 18.37 -7.31 -13.30
N LEU A 42 17.49 -6.45 -12.75
CA LEU A 42 17.74 -5.00 -12.69
C LEU A 42 18.93 -4.66 -11.80
N LEU A 43 19.05 -5.31 -10.63
CA LEU A 43 20.18 -5.15 -9.73
C LEU A 43 21.50 -5.63 -10.37
N GLU A 44 21.49 -6.80 -11.01
CA GLU A 44 22.64 -7.33 -11.78
C GLU A 44 23.09 -6.38 -12.90
N SER A 45 22.13 -5.66 -13.50
CA SER A 45 22.39 -4.67 -14.56
C SER A 45 22.80 -3.29 -14.04
N ASN A 46 22.99 -3.13 -12.72
CA ASN A 46 23.25 -1.86 -12.05
C ASN A 46 22.18 -0.77 -12.28
N ARG A 47 20.92 -1.18 -12.49
CA ARG A 47 19.76 -0.29 -12.68
C ARG A 47 18.96 -0.16 -11.39
N ILE A 48 19.64 0.22 -10.31
CA ILE A 48 19.08 0.21 -8.94
C ILE A 48 17.85 1.12 -8.78
N PRO A 49 17.81 2.36 -9.32
CA PRO A 49 16.62 3.22 -9.19
C PRO A 49 15.37 2.60 -9.83
N GLU A 50 15.53 1.88 -10.94
CA GLU A 50 14.43 1.18 -11.61
C GLU A 50 13.96 -0.02 -10.79
N ALA A 51 14.88 -0.75 -10.15
CA ALA A 51 14.55 -1.82 -9.22
C ALA A 51 13.76 -1.30 -8.02
N ALA A 52 14.14 -0.14 -7.47
CA ALA A 52 13.43 0.49 -6.36
C ALA A 52 12.00 0.91 -6.75
N LEU A 53 11.84 1.51 -7.92
CA LEU A 53 10.52 1.91 -8.43
C LEU A 53 9.62 0.69 -8.72
N MET A 54 10.21 -0.37 -9.28
CA MET A 54 9.50 -1.63 -9.51
C MET A 54 9.02 -2.22 -8.18
N ALA A 55 9.92 -2.35 -7.19
CA ALA A 55 9.57 -2.93 -5.91
C ALA A 55 8.47 -2.12 -5.22
N ARG A 56 8.54 -0.79 -5.25
CA ARG A 56 7.48 0.05 -4.67
C ARG A 56 6.11 -0.21 -5.29
N SER A 57 6.06 -0.62 -6.56
CA SER A 57 4.82 -0.85 -7.28
C SER A 57 4.28 -2.27 -7.13
N TYR A 58 5.15 -3.29 -7.06
CA TYR A 58 4.74 -4.70 -7.15
C TYR A 58 5.30 -5.63 -6.06
N LEU A 59 6.35 -5.21 -5.37
CA LEU A 59 7.03 -5.96 -4.30
C LEU A 59 7.34 -5.01 -3.12
N PRO A 60 6.34 -4.36 -2.51
CA PRO A 60 6.56 -3.37 -1.45
C PRO A 60 7.40 -3.95 -0.29
N SER A 61 7.29 -5.26 -0.01
CA SER A 61 8.13 -5.97 0.96
C SER A 61 9.64 -5.93 0.69
N LYS A 62 10.05 -5.66 -0.56
CA LYS A 62 11.46 -5.64 -0.99
C LYS A 62 12.05 -4.24 -1.09
N VAL A 63 11.25 -3.18 -0.90
CA VAL A 63 11.71 -1.82 -1.15
C VAL A 63 12.83 -1.41 -0.20
N SER A 64 12.72 -1.68 1.11
CA SER A 64 13.74 -1.30 2.09
C SER A 64 15.10 -1.96 1.79
N GLU A 65 15.09 -3.23 1.37
CA GLU A 65 16.29 -3.94 0.91
C GLU A 65 16.97 -3.20 -0.27
N ILE A 66 16.19 -2.82 -1.29
CA ILE A 66 16.72 -2.15 -2.49
C ILE A 66 17.13 -0.70 -2.20
N VAL A 67 16.39 0.02 -1.36
CA VAL A 67 16.74 1.39 -0.96
C VAL A 67 18.05 1.40 -0.19
N ALA A 68 18.31 0.40 0.66
CA ALA A 68 19.61 0.26 1.33
C ALA A 68 20.75 0.03 0.31
N ILE A 69 20.54 -0.83 -0.70
CA ILE A 69 21.50 -1.03 -1.80
C ILE A 69 21.73 0.28 -2.57
N TRP A 70 20.65 1.00 -2.89
CA TRP A 70 20.71 2.27 -3.61
C TRP A 70 21.44 3.34 -2.81
N ARG A 71 21.13 3.48 -1.51
CA ARG A 71 21.80 4.41 -0.61
C ARG A 71 23.30 4.15 -0.56
N LYS A 72 23.71 2.89 -0.44
CA LYS A 72 25.13 2.49 -0.45
C LYS A 72 25.82 2.82 -1.77
N ASP A 73 25.15 2.58 -2.90
CA ASP A 73 25.74 2.88 -4.20
C ASP A 73 25.83 4.40 -4.45
N LEU A 74 24.78 5.13 -4.11
CA LEU A 74 24.70 6.58 -4.27
C LEU A 74 25.68 7.32 -3.36
N HIS A 75 26.03 6.77 -2.20
CA HIS A 75 27.02 7.35 -1.30
C HIS A 75 28.41 7.46 -1.95
N LYS A 76 28.73 6.63 -2.95
CA LYS A 76 30.00 6.70 -3.71
C LYS A 76 30.09 7.97 -4.57
N VAL A 77 28.96 8.52 -5.00
CA VAL A 77 28.90 9.67 -5.91
C VAL A 77 28.38 10.94 -5.22
N SER A 78 27.44 10.80 -4.29
CA SER A 78 26.81 11.91 -3.56
C SER A 78 26.25 11.44 -2.20
N PRO A 79 27.00 11.65 -1.10
CA PRO A 79 26.53 11.36 0.25
C PRO A 79 25.21 12.07 0.59
N LYS A 80 25.07 13.35 0.20
CA LYS A 80 23.87 14.14 0.45
C LYS A 80 22.63 13.56 -0.24
N ALA A 81 22.77 13.08 -1.48
CA ALA A 81 21.65 12.46 -2.19
C ALA A 81 21.29 11.10 -1.57
N ALA A 82 22.29 10.34 -1.10
CA ALA A 82 22.06 9.08 -0.39
C ALA A 82 21.26 9.29 0.91
N GLU A 83 21.60 10.30 1.70
CA GLU A 83 20.86 10.65 2.93
C GLU A 83 19.44 11.15 2.67
N SER A 84 19.15 11.63 1.46
CA SER A 84 17.80 12.09 1.07
C SER A 84 16.86 10.93 0.71
N LEU A 85 17.37 9.70 0.53
CA LEU A 85 16.55 8.52 0.24
C LEU A 85 15.89 8.03 1.53
N ALA A 86 14.61 8.38 1.73
CA ALA A 86 13.82 7.88 2.84
C ALA A 86 13.55 6.38 2.72
N ASP A 87 13.70 5.63 3.81
CA ASP A 87 13.27 4.25 3.90
C ASP A 87 11.77 4.18 4.22
N LEU A 88 11.07 3.23 3.59
CA LEU A 88 9.65 2.97 3.85
C LEU A 88 9.41 2.46 5.28
N GLU A 89 10.35 1.71 5.86
CA GLU A 89 10.23 1.18 7.22
C GLU A 89 10.55 2.23 8.29
N GLU A 90 11.59 3.04 8.06
CA GLU A 90 12.02 4.09 9.01
C GLU A 90 10.99 5.23 9.11
N TYR A 91 10.30 5.53 8.02
CA TYR A 91 9.33 6.62 7.93
C TYR A 91 7.93 6.13 7.54
N ARG A 92 7.44 5.08 8.21
CA ARG A 92 6.11 4.48 7.94
C ARG A 92 4.98 5.51 7.92
N ASN A 93 5.05 6.55 8.74
CA ASN A 93 4.07 7.64 8.79
C ASN A 93 4.02 8.51 7.52
N LEU A 94 5.03 8.46 6.64
CA LEU A 94 5.02 9.13 5.34
C LEU A 94 4.36 8.27 4.25
N PHE A 95 4.02 7.02 4.56
CA PHE A 95 3.53 6.03 3.61
C PHE A 95 2.27 5.33 4.15
N GLU A 96 1.16 6.07 4.24
CA GLU A 96 -0.13 5.61 4.76
C GLU A 96 -0.63 4.32 4.06
N ASP A 97 -0.44 4.22 2.74
CA ASP A 97 -0.85 3.06 1.95
C ASP A 97 0.11 1.86 2.02
N LEU A 98 1.24 1.95 2.74
CA LEU A 98 2.24 0.87 2.76
C LEU A 98 1.68 -0.44 3.29
N GLN A 99 0.87 -0.38 4.37
CA GLN A 99 0.28 -1.57 4.96
C GLN A 99 -0.72 -2.24 4.01
N VAL A 100 -1.53 -1.43 3.32
CA VAL A 100 -2.46 -1.88 2.29
C VAL A 100 -1.70 -2.54 1.13
N ALA A 101 -0.61 -1.92 0.67
CA ALA A 101 0.22 -2.45 -0.41
C ALA A 101 0.85 -3.80 -0.05
N LEU A 102 1.34 -3.98 1.18
CA LEU A 102 1.87 -5.26 1.68
C LEU A 102 0.79 -6.36 1.73
N SER A 103 -0.42 -6.02 2.19
CA SER A 103 -1.53 -6.96 2.21
C SER A 103 -1.97 -7.37 0.79
N ILE A 104 -1.98 -6.43 -0.15
CA ILE A 104 -2.26 -6.71 -1.56
C ILE A 104 -1.17 -7.59 -2.16
N GLU A 105 0.11 -7.29 -1.90
CA GLU A 105 1.23 -8.10 -2.36
C GLU A 105 1.06 -9.56 -1.93
N SER A 106 0.74 -9.81 -0.66
CA SER A 106 0.50 -11.16 -0.14
C SER A 106 -0.62 -11.89 -0.89
N ARG A 107 -1.77 -11.23 -1.09
CA ARG A 107 -2.91 -11.85 -1.81
C ARG A 107 -2.61 -12.08 -3.30
N VAL A 108 -1.91 -11.14 -3.93
CA VAL A 108 -1.53 -11.26 -5.34
C VAL A 108 -0.49 -12.36 -5.51
N ALA A 109 0.44 -12.52 -4.56
CA ALA A 109 1.46 -13.56 -4.61
C ALA A 109 0.88 -14.97 -4.70
N GLU A 110 -0.26 -15.24 -4.04
CA GLU A 110 -0.98 -16.52 -4.14
C GLU A 110 -1.53 -16.80 -5.54
N MET A 111 -1.91 -15.75 -6.26
CA MET A 111 -2.45 -15.84 -7.62
C MET A 111 -1.37 -15.80 -8.71
N ARG A 112 -0.12 -15.44 -8.37
CA ARG A 112 0.98 -15.39 -9.34
C ARG A 112 1.25 -16.79 -9.91
N GLY A 113 1.52 -16.86 -11.22
CA GLY A 113 1.77 -18.12 -11.91
C GLY A 113 0.51 -18.93 -12.26
N VAL A 114 -0.68 -18.44 -11.91
CA VAL A 114 -1.96 -18.99 -12.39
C VAL A 114 -2.36 -18.27 -13.67
N TYR A 115 -2.23 -18.95 -14.80
CA TYR A 115 -2.55 -18.40 -16.12
C TYR A 115 -3.89 -18.92 -16.61
N THR A 116 -4.88 -18.04 -16.69
CA THR A 116 -6.17 -18.37 -17.29
C THR A 116 -6.04 -18.46 -18.82
N PRO A 117 -6.69 -19.44 -19.47
CA PRO A 117 -6.75 -19.49 -20.92
C PRO A 117 -7.37 -18.21 -21.50
N ALA A 118 -6.78 -17.68 -22.59
CA ALA A 118 -7.30 -16.49 -23.26
C ALA A 118 -8.77 -16.65 -23.73
N GLN A 119 -9.22 -17.88 -23.95
CA GLN A 119 -10.60 -18.20 -24.31
C GLN A 119 -11.61 -17.81 -23.20
N GLU A 120 -11.16 -17.73 -21.95
CA GLU A 120 -11.97 -17.35 -20.79
C GLU A 120 -11.94 -15.83 -20.55
N TYR A 121 -11.30 -15.03 -21.41
CA TYR A 121 -11.20 -13.58 -21.24
C TYR A 121 -12.57 -12.91 -21.12
N ALA A 122 -13.57 -13.35 -21.89
CA ALA A 122 -14.93 -12.82 -21.84
C ALA A 122 -15.59 -12.96 -20.45
N ASN A 123 -15.17 -13.95 -19.65
CA ASN A 123 -15.67 -14.15 -18.28
C ASN A 123 -15.01 -13.19 -17.27
N HIS A 124 -14.00 -12.43 -17.70
CA HIS A 124 -13.21 -11.53 -16.86
C HIS A 124 -13.20 -10.07 -17.36
N ASP A 125 -14.02 -9.75 -18.36
CA ASP A 125 -14.08 -8.41 -18.96
C ASP A 125 -14.75 -7.37 -18.04
N ASP A 126 -15.65 -7.82 -17.16
CA ASP A 126 -16.32 -6.98 -16.15
C ASP A 126 -15.46 -6.81 -14.87
N ARG A 127 -14.20 -6.44 -15.04
CA ARG A 127 -13.37 -6.03 -13.89
C ARG A 127 -13.64 -4.55 -13.62
N SER A 128 -14.09 -4.25 -12.41
CA SER A 128 -14.30 -2.86 -11.97
C SER A 128 -13.02 -2.04 -12.18
N HIS A 129 -13.17 -0.77 -12.58
CA HIS A 129 -12.03 0.14 -12.83
C HIS A 129 -11.30 0.58 -11.55
N HIS A 130 -11.65 0.04 -10.39
CA HIS A 130 -10.99 0.37 -9.12
C HIS A 130 -9.55 -0.15 -9.11
N THR A 131 -8.65 0.67 -8.57
CA THR A 131 -7.29 0.26 -8.28
C THR A 131 -7.30 -0.86 -7.22
N LEU A 132 -6.31 -1.76 -7.23
CA LEU A 132 -6.20 -2.81 -6.19
C LEU A 132 -6.23 -2.23 -4.77
N ALA A 133 -5.64 -1.06 -4.56
CA ALA A 133 -5.68 -0.34 -3.28
C ALA A 133 -7.09 0.13 -2.90
N GLU A 134 -7.87 0.61 -3.86
CA GLU A 134 -9.25 1.06 -3.64
C GLU A 134 -10.15 -0.13 -3.34
N ALA A 135 -10.06 -1.19 -4.14
CA ALA A 135 -10.82 -2.42 -3.93
C ALA A 135 -10.50 -3.05 -2.56
N PHE A 136 -9.23 -3.02 -2.14
CA PHE A 136 -8.83 -3.56 -0.84
C PHE A 136 -9.38 -2.74 0.33
N ARG A 137 -9.44 -1.41 0.21
CA ARG A 137 -10.07 -0.55 1.23
C ARG A 137 -11.57 -0.80 1.35
N THR A 138 -12.27 -0.99 0.22
CA THR A 138 -13.71 -1.34 0.26
C THR A 138 -13.96 -2.67 0.95
N ILE A 139 -13.12 -3.68 0.72
CA ILE A 139 -13.24 -4.99 1.38
C ILE A 139 -13.02 -4.86 2.90
N GLN A 140 -12.07 -4.05 3.35
CA GLN A 140 -11.83 -3.84 4.79
C GLN A 140 -12.98 -3.13 5.50
N VAL A 141 -13.71 -2.24 4.81
CA VAL A 141 -14.87 -1.54 5.38
C VAL A 141 -16.06 -2.48 5.60
N ASP A 142 -16.21 -3.52 4.77
CA ASP A 142 -17.28 -4.51 4.95
C ASP A 142 -16.96 -5.54 6.07
N ASP A 143 -15.68 -5.72 6.44
CA ASP A 143 -15.25 -6.58 7.55
C ASP A 143 -15.21 -5.84 8.91
N GLU A 144 -15.28 -4.51 8.93
CA GLU A 144 -15.53 -3.71 10.13
C GLU A 144 -17.04 -3.60 10.36
N GLU A 145 -17.68 -4.67 10.87
CA GLU A 145 -18.99 -4.50 11.48
C GLU A 145 -18.88 -3.44 12.58
N PRO A 146 -19.74 -2.40 12.60
CA PRO A 146 -19.79 -1.47 13.70
C PRO A 146 -20.07 -2.28 14.96
N LEU A 147 -19.10 -2.33 15.87
CA LEU A 147 -19.37 -2.75 17.24
C LEU A 147 -20.37 -1.72 17.80
N GLU A 148 -21.65 -2.05 17.69
CA GLU A 148 -22.76 -1.34 18.31
C GLU A 148 -22.55 -1.42 19.81
N ASN A 149 -21.83 -0.43 20.35
CA ASN A 149 -21.77 -0.19 21.78
C ASN A 149 -23.19 0.11 22.24
N GLY A 150 -23.70 -0.78 23.09
CA GLY A 150 -25.11 -0.91 23.39
C GLY A 150 -25.78 0.37 23.87
N ASP A 151 -27.04 0.52 23.45
CA ASP A 151 -27.99 1.40 24.10
C ASP A 151 -29.03 0.54 24.83
N ALA A 152 -29.17 0.83 26.11
CA ALA A 152 -30.01 0.11 27.04
C ALA A 152 -31.48 0.32 26.67
N HIS A 153 -32.27 -0.75 26.77
CA HIS A 153 -33.72 -0.67 26.67
C HIS A 153 -34.27 0.41 27.61
N HIS A 154 -34.67 1.53 27.01
CA HIS A 154 -35.54 2.54 27.58
C HIS A 154 -36.92 1.91 27.80
N GLU A 155 -37.22 1.42 29.01
CA GLU A 155 -38.60 1.32 29.48
C GLU A 155 -38.97 2.62 30.20
N TYR A 156 -39.64 3.51 29.46
CA TYR A 156 -40.41 4.59 30.03
C TYR A 156 -41.56 3.98 30.82
N ASN A 157 -41.58 4.22 32.13
CA ASN A 157 -42.81 4.13 32.92
C ASN A 157 -43.04 5.50 33.57
N GLU A 158 -43.87 6.31 32.93
CA GLU A 158 -44.41 7.55 33.49
C GLU A 158 -45.47 7.20 34.54
N GLU A 159 -45.19 7.44 35.82
CA GLU A 159 -46.23 7.67 36.82
C GLU A 159 -45.91 8.91 37.64
N GLN A 160 -46.74 9.94 37.40
CA GLN A 160 -47.17 11.08 38.22
C GLN A 160 -46.67 11.08 39.69
N ASN A 161 -46.27 12.18 40.34
CA ASN A 161 -47.05 13.40 40.59
C ASN A 161 -46.26 14.36 41.53
N ALA A 162 -46.46 15.67 41.36
CA ALA A 162 -46.47 16.77 42.35
C ALA A 162 -45.25 17.12 43.27
N GLU A 163 -44.93 18.43 43.22
CA GLU A 163 -44.49 19.33 44.32
C GLU A 163 -43.06 19.13 44.87
N GLU A 164 -42.22 20.12 45.17
CA GLU A 164 -42.32 21.58 45.30
C GLU A 164 -40.88 22.15 45.51
N HIS A 165 -40.70 23.42 45.14
CA HIS A 165 -39.86 24.44 45.81
C HIS A 165 -38.31 24.54 45.68
N ASN A 166 -37.93 25.68 45.06
CA ASN A 166 -37.01 26.76 45.52
C ASN A 166 -35.47 26.64 45.58
N GLY A 167 -34.85 27.74 45.14
CA GLY A 167 -33.59 28.30 45.67
C GLY A 167 -32.48 28.50 44.63
N GLU A 168 -32.38 29.69 44.00
CA GLU A 168 -31.33 30.72 44.24
C GLU A 168 -29.96 30.37 43.60
N GLU A 169 -29.56 31.00 42.49
CA GLU A 169 -28.90 32.33 42.33
C GLU A 169 -27.37 32.33 42.44
N GLY A 170 -26.75 32.98 41.45
CA GLY A 170 -25.40 33.58 41.49
C GLY A 170 -24.24 32.70 41.02
N SER A 171 -23.18 33.17 40.35
CA SER A 171 -22.79 34.43 39.72
C SER A 171 -21.38 34.22 39.17
N GLN A 172 -21.06 34.81 38.01
CA GLN A 172 -19.74 35.36 37.61
C GLN A 172 -18.56 34.36 37.40
N GLU A 173 -17.63 34.52 36.45
CA GLU A 173 -17.03 35.73 35.86
C GLU A 173 -16.23 35.38 34.56
N GLU A 174 -16.22 36.31 33.60
CA GLU A 174 -15.34 36.33 32.40
C GLU A 174 -13.90 36.73 32.76
N ALA A 175 -12.91 36.31 31.94
CA ALA A 175 -12.06 37.21 31.13
C ALA A 175 -10.68 36.58 30.80
N VAL A 176 -10.35 36.46 29.51
CA VAL A 176 -8.94 36.48 29.05
C VAL A 176 -8.86 37.51 27.93
N VAL A 177 -8.29 38.67 28.25
CA VAL A 177 -8.00 39.76 27.32
C VAL A 177 -6.78 39.38 26.49
N VAL A 178 -6.91 39.55 25.17
CA VAL A 178 -5.89 39.40 24.14
C VAL A 178 -5.36 40.79 23.75
N ASP A 179 -4.07 40.86 23.41
CA ASP A 179 -3.26 41.94 22.77
C ASP A 179 -2.10 42.43 23.65
N ALA A 180 -0.90 42.79 23.16
CA ALA A 180 -0.29 42.74 21.84
C ALA A 180 1.24 42.89 22.02
N ARG A 181 1.97 42.59 20.95
CA ARG A 181 3.38 42.89 20.62
C ARG A 181 3.96 44.16 21.28
N ASP A 182 5.24 44.15 21.65
CA ASP A 182 6.24 44.97 20.95
C ASP A 182 7.70 44.53 21.21
N GLN A 183 8.56 44.88 20.25
CA GLN A 183 9.98 44.60 20.09
C GLN A 183 10.87 45.43 21.02
N SER A 184 11.98 44.84 21.48
CA SER A 184 13.34 45.43 21.38
C SER A 184 14.39 44.40 21.81
#